data_AF-A0A1Y4R9I0-F1
#
_entry.id   AF-A0A1Y4R9I0-F1
#
_cell.length_a   1.000
_cell.length_b   1.000
_cell.length_c   1.000
_cell.angle_alpha   90.00
_cell.angle_beta   90.00
_cell.angle_gamma   90.00
#
_symmetry.space_group_name_H-M   'P 1'
#
loop_
_entity.id
_entity.type
_entity.pdbx_description
1 polymer ?
#
loop_
_entity_poly.entity_id
_entity_poly.type
_entity_poly.pdbx_seq_one_letter_code
_entity_poly.pdbx_strand_id
1 'polypeptide(L)'
;MEITINSNILIGSIIAIIVIVFSLIGLFCDEDEKLLTHMGYFACFFFGTSALALVLFGNSVLYSENTVFLTEIPNTHEYYIYHQGDEQSSLQYMEGNKLITDKVNDLEIIYDAKDEPYMEIEEGKSIINQTIEKNVTIHMTIEGNE
;
A
#
# COMPACT_ATOMS: atom_id res chain seq x y z
N MET A 1 -9.67 11.94 -1.47
CA MET A 1 -8.47 11.11 -1.69
C MET A 1 -7.77 11.61 -2.95
N GLU A 2 -6.78 12.48 -2.80
CA GLU A 2 -5.91 12.89 -3.92
C GLU A 2 -4.83 11.84 -4.10
N ILE A 3 -4.76 11.22 -5.28
CA ILE A 3 -3.66 10.32 -5.62
C ILE A 3 -2.47 11.18 -6.01
N THR A 4 -1.56 11.41 -5.06
CA THR A 4 -0.31 12.11 -5.30
C THR A 4 0.67 11.16 -6.02
N ILE A 5 0.59 11.10 -7.35
CA ILE A 5 1.56 10.35 -8.15
C ILE A 5 2.89 11.10 -8.13
N ASN A 6 3.96 10.45 -7.67
CA ASN A 6 5.31 11.04 -7.73
C ASN A 6 5.66 11.38 -9.19
N SER A 7 5.92 12.65 -9.47
CA SER A 7 6.19 13.15 -10.82
C SER A 7 7.33 12.40 -11.52
N ASN A 8 8.31 11.86 -10.77
CA ASN A 8 9.41 11.08 -11.34
C ASN A 8 8.96 9.71 -11.86
N ILE A 9 8.01 9.07 -11.18
CA ILE A 9 7.42 7.79 -11.60
C ILE A 9 6.62 7.98 -12.89
N LEU A 10 5.84 9.06 -12.95
CA LEU A 10 5.05 9.40 -14.13
C LEU A 10 5.95 9.63 -15.35
N ILE A 11 6.98 10.46 -15.21
CA ILE A 11 7.93 10.77 -16.28
C ILE A 11 8.67 9.50 -16.74
N GLY A 12 9.15 8.68 -15.79
CA GLY A 12 9.84 7.43 -16.11
C GLY A 12 8.95 6.43 -16.87
N SER A 13 7.68 6.32 -16.49
CA SER A 13 6.71 5.45 -17.17
C SER A 13 6.43 5.92 -18.60
N ILE A 14 6.28 7.22 -18.81
CA ILE A 14 6.06 7.80 -20.15
C ILE A 14 7.25 7.50 -21.07
N ILE A 15 8.49 7.69 -20.58
CA ILE A 15 9.70 7.40 -21.37
C ILE A 15 9.75 5.91 -21.74
N ALA A 16 9.48 5.00 -20.80
CA ALA A 16 9.48 3.57 -21.08
C ALA A 16 8.43 3.19 -22.14
N ILE A 17 7.21 3.74 -22.06
CA ILE A 17 6.15 3.53 -23.05
C ILE A 17 6.59 4.01 -24.43
N ILE A 18 7.19 5.19 -24.54
CA ILE A 18 7.70 5.74 -25.80
C ILE A 18 8.72 4.77 -26.41
N VAL A 19 9.70 4.29 -25.63
CA VAL A 19 10.71 3.33 -26.10
C VAL A 19 10.06 2.05 -26.60
N ILE A 20 9.07 1.51 -25.88
CA ILE A 20 8.34 0.30 -26.29
C ILE A 20 7.61 0.52 -27.62
N VAL A 21 6.88 1.63 -27.77
CA VAL A 21 6.10 1.94 -28.98
C VAL A 21 7.01 2.10 -30.20
N PHE A 22 8.09 2.87 -30.08
CA PHE A 22 9.04 3.04 -31.20
C PHE A 22 9.74 1.73 -31.55
N SER A 23 10.04 0.89 -30.56
CA SER A 23 10.61 -0.43 -30.80
C SER A 23 9.65 -1.34 -31.55
N LEU A 24 8.36 -1.35 -31.20
CA LEU A 24 7.32 -2.11 -31.90
C LEU A 24 7.14 -1.63 -33.34
N ILE A 25 7.14 -0.31 -33.57
CA ILE A 25 7.07 0.25 -34.94
C ILE A 25 8.26 -0.24 -35.78
N GLY A 26 9.49 -0.17 -35.26
CA GLY A 26 10.66 -0.69 -35.96
C GLY A 26 10.60 -2.21 -36.18
N LEU A 27 10.01 -2.96 -35.25
CA LEU A 27 9.90 -4.42 -35.35
C LEU A 27 8.88 -4.88 -36.41
N PHE A 28 7.81 -4.12 -36.62
CA PHE A 28 6.68 -4.54 -37.47
C PHE A 28 6.52 -3.76 -38.77
N CYS A 29 7.10 -2.57 -38.89
CA CYS A 29 6.92 -1.70 -40.06
C CYS A 29 8.17 -1.62 -40.95
N ASP A 30 9.32 -2.15 -40.52
CA ASP A 30 10.58 -2.09 -41.27
C ASP A 30 10.98 -3.48 -41.80
N GLU A 31 10.38 -3.86 -42.94
CA GLU A 31 10.55 -5.19 -43.55
C GLU A 31 11.94 -5.40 -44.20
N ASP A 32 12.68 -4.31 -44.46
CA ASP A 32 13.96 -4.32 -45.20
C ASP A 32 15.21 -4.15 -44.31
N GLU A 33 15.06 -4.22 -42.98
CA GLU A 33 16.15 -3.95 -42.06
C GLU A 33 17.18 -5.08 -41.91
N LYS A 34 18.43 -4.69 -41.63
CA LYS A 34 19.50 -5.63 -41.28
C LYS A 34 19.18 -6.33 -39.96
N LEU A 35 19.49 -7.62 -39.87
CA LEU A 35 19.31 -8.45 -38.68
C LEU A 35 19.78 -7.77 -37.37
N LEU A 36 20.88 -7.03 -37.40
CA LEU A 36 21.42 -6.32 -36.24
C LEU A 36 20.48 -5.21 -35.72
N THR A 37 19.81 -4.48 -36.61
CA THR A 37 18.89 -3.40 -36.23
C THR A 37 17.59 -3.98 -35.67
N HIS A 38 17.11 -5.07 -36.28
CA HIS A 38 15.96 -5.81 -35.78
C HIS A 38 16.19 -6.40 -34.38
N MET A 39 17.40 -6.94 -34.11
CA MET A 39 17.81 -7.36 -32.77
C MET A 39 17.88 -6.18 -31.78
N GLY A 40 18.28 -5.00 -32.26
CA GLY A 40 18.28 -3.76 -31.48
C GLY A 40 16.87 -3.37 -31.03
N TYR A 41 15.89 -3.38 -31.94
CA TYR A 41 14.49 -3.13 -31.59
C TYR A 41 13.93 -4.15 -30.62
N PHE A 42 14.26 -5.44 -30.78
CA PHE A 42 13.82 -6.47 -29.85
C PHE A 42 14.40 -6.25 -28.44
N ALA A 43 15.67 -5.86 -28.34
CA ALA A 43 16.30 -5.54 -27.06
C ALA A 43 15.65 -4.30 -26.42
N CYS A 44 15.43 -3.22 -27.18
CA CYS A 44 14.77 -2.01 -26.68
C CYS A 44 13.35 -2.29 -26.21
N PHE A 45 12.60 -3.13 -26.93
CA PHE A 45 11.28 -3.58 -26.50
C PHE A 45 11.36 -4.32 -25.16
N PHE A 46 12.23 -5.34 -25.05
CA PHE A 46 12.35 -6.17 -23.85
C PHE A 46 12.76 -5.35 -22.61
N PHE A 47 13.79 -4.50 -22.75
CA PHE A 47 14.25 -3.64 -21.66
C PHE A 47 13.22 -2.56 -21.31
N GLY A 48 12.54 -1.99 -22.30
CA GLY A 48 11.44 -1.05 -22.10
C GLY A 48 10.30 -1.67 -21.30
N THR A 49 9.84 -2.86 -21.69
CA THR A 49 8.78 -3.58 -20.97
C THR A 49 9.20 -3.98 -19.57
N SER A 50 10.45 -4.40 -19.37
CA SER A 50 10.97 -4.78 -18.06
C SER A 50 11.08 -3.57 -17.12
N ALA A 51 11.54 -2.43 -17.62
CA ALA A 51 11.62 -1.18 -16.86
C ALA A 51 10.21 -0.69 -16.47
N LEU A 52 9.25 -0.73 -17.40
CA LEU A 52 7.87 -0.35 -17.11
C LEU A 52 7.26 -1.28 -16.05
N ALA A 53 7.47 -2.60 -16.17
CA ALA A 53 7.02 -3.56 -15.17
C ALA A 53 7.62 -3.25 -13.80
N LEU A 54 8.93 -3.01 -13.69
CA LEU A 54 9.58 -2.67 -12.42
C LEU A 54 9.02 -1.40 -11.79
N VAL A 55 8.73 -0.37 -12.59
CA VAL A 55 8.13 0.87 -12.09
C VAL A 55 6.70 0.62 -11.61
N LEU A 56 5.88 -0.13 -12.36
CA LEU A 56 4.51 -0.42 -11.97
C LEU A 56 4.45 -1.33 -10.72
N PHE A 57 5.22 -2.42 -10.70
CA PHE A 57 5.27 -3.36 -9.57
C PHE A 57 5.92 -2.74 -8.33
N GLY A 58 6.98 -1.94 -8.50
CA GLY A 58 7.65 -1.26 -7.38
C GLY A 58 6.76 -0.22 -6.67
N ASN A 59 5.74 0.28 -7.36
CA ASN A 59 4.79 1.26 -6.82
C ASN A 59 3.39 0.68 -6.61
N SER A 60 3.23 -0.62 -6.78
CA SER A 60 1.99 -1.29 -6.44
C SER A 60 1.88 -1.39 -4.92
N VAL A 61 0.71 -1.03 -4.40
CA VAL A 61 0.34 -1.23 -3.00
C VAL A 61 -0.55 -2.46 -2.94
N LEU A 62 -0.16 -3.42 -2.11
CA LEU A 62 -0.97 -4.60 -1.79
C LEU A 62 -1.63 -4.34 -0.44
N TYR A 63 -2.95 -4.43 -0.42
CA TYR A 63 -3.72 -4.28 0.81
C TYR A 63 -3.86 -5.63 1.50
N SER A 64 -3.65 -5.61 2.82
CA SER A 64 -3.89 -6.75 3.70
C SER A 64 -4.80 -6.30 4.82
N GLU A 65 -5.86 -7.06 5.06
CA GLU A 65 -6.78 -6.85 6.17
C GLU A 65 -6.45 -7.83 7.29
N ASN A 66 -6.50 -7.36 8.53
CA ASN A 66 -6.34 -8.18 9.71
C ASN A 66 -7.28 -7.73 10.82
N THR A 67 -7.92 -8.68 11.50
CA THR A 67 -8.78 -8.41 12.65
C THR A 67 -8.05 -8.79 13.93
N VAL A 68 -8.01 -7.88 14.90
CA VAL A 68 -7.41 -8.13 16.21
C VAL A 68 -8.47 -7.89 17.29
N PHE A 69 -8.71 -8.89 18.13
CA PHE A 69 -9.55 -8.73 19.32
C PHE A 69 -8.79 -7.96 20.39
N LEU A 70 -9.41 -6.92 20.91
CA LEU A 70 -8.77 -6.01 21.85
C LEU A 70 -8.93 -6.53 23.28
N THR A 71 -7.85 -6.53 24.02
CA THR A 71 -7.88 -6.77 25.47
C THR A 71 -7.57 -5.48 26.22
N GLU A 72 -8.12 -5.33 27.42
CA GLU A 72 -7.88 -4.16 28.24
C GLU A 72 -6.39 -4.00 28.56
N ILE A 73 -5.90 -2.77 28.40
CA ILE A 73 -4.55 -2.40 28.79
C ILE A 73 -4.47 -2.43 30.33
N PRO A 74 -3.49 -3.16 30.90
CA PRO A 74 -3.37 -3.28 32.35
C PRO A 74 -3.26 -1.91 33.04
N ASN A 75 -4.09 -1.71 34.05
CA ASN A 75 -4.15 -0.51 34.91
C ASN A 75 -4.76 0.75 34.28
N THR A 76 -5.29 0.72 33.05
CA THR A 76 -5.94 1.90 32.43
C THR A 76 -7.45 1.73 32.22
N HIS A 77 -7.98 0.50 32.19
CA HIS A 77 -9.37 0.17 31.78
C HIS A 77 -9.69 0.59 30.33
N GLU A 78 -8.68 0.88 29.53
CA GLU A 78 -8.83 1.28 28.13
C GLU A 78 -8.42 0.11 27.22
N TYR A 79 -9.14 -0.08 26.12
CA TYR A 79 -8.81 -1.09 25.10
C TYR A 79 -7.75 -0.60 24.11
N TYR A 80 -7.61 0.72 23.96
CA TYR A 80 -6.62 1.36 23.11
C TYR A 80 -6.28 2.77 23.62
N ILE A 81 -5.08 3.25 23.29
CA ILE A 81 -4.65 4.63 23.53
C ILE A 81 -4.25 5.24 22.19
N TYR A 82 -4.94 6.30 21.79
CA TYR A 82 -4.64 7.04 20.56
C TYR A 82 -3.92 8.35 20.86
N HIS A 83 -2.77 8.55 20.22
CA HIS A 83 -2.03 9.81 20.26
C HIS A 83 -2.01 10.44 18.87
N GLN A 84 -2.72 11.55 18.73
CA GLN A 84 -2.70 12.35 17.51
C GLN A 84 -1.38 13.14 17.44
N GLY A 85 -0.62 12.94 16.37
CA GLY A 85 0.60 13.70 16.09
C GLY A 85 0.40 14.65 14.91
N ASP A 86 1.17 15.73 14.87
CA ASP A 86 1.10 16.72 13.77
C ASP A 86 1.54 16.14 12.41
N GLU A 87 2.46 15.17 12.40
CA GLU A 87 2.95 14.51 11.18
C GLU A 87 2.48 13.04 11.05
N GLN A 88 2.30 12.34 12.17
CA GLN A 88 1.88 10.93 12.17
C GLN A 88 1.26 10.56 13.52
N SER A 89 0.07 9.99 13.49
CA SER A 89 -0.61 9.49 14.69
C SER A 89 -0.08 8.12 15.11
N SER A 90 -0.25 7.79 16.38
CA SER A 90 0.09 6.46 16.91
C SER A 90 -1.05 5.87 17.71
N LEU A 91 -1.17 4.55 17.64
CA LEU A 91 -2.16 3.76 18.36
C LEU A 91 -1.44 2.71 19.20
N GLN A 92 -1.79 2.63 20.48
CA GLN A 92 -1.32 1.57 21.37
C GLN A 92 -2.49 0.66 21.74
N TYR A 93 -2.28 -0.64 21.68
CA TYR A 93 -3.28 -1.64 22.01
C TYR A 93 -2.63 -2.94 22.47
N MET A 94 -3.41 -3.82 23.09
CA MET A 94 -2.96 -5.15 23.48
C MET A 94 -3.31 -6.16 22.38
N GLU A 95 -2.30 -6.89 21.89
CA GLU A 95 -2.49 -8.09 21.08
C GLU A 95 -2.14 -9.30 21.94
N GLY A 96 -3.18 -9.90 22.54
CA GLY A 96 -3.02 -10.92 23.58
C GLY A 96 -2.30 -10.34 24.82
N ASN A 97 -1.04 -10.71 25.04
CA ASN A 97 -0.23 -10.28 26.19
C ASN A 97 0.88 -9.27 25.81
N LYS A 98 0.88 -8.77 24.57
CA LYS A 98 1.88 -7.82 24.09
C LYS A 98 1.25 -6.45 23.88
N LEU A 99 1.85 -5.43 24.48
CA LEU A 99 1.54 -4.04 24.14
C LEU A 99 2.20 -3.72 22.81
N ILE A 100 1.38 -3.42 21.81
CA ILE A 100 1.79 -3.02 20.46
C ILE A 100 1.62 -1.52 20.34
N THR A 101 2.60 -0.85 19.74
CA THR A 101 2.54 0.57 19.39
C THR A 101 2.76 0.69 17.90
N ASP A 102 1.70 1.08 17.19
CA ASP A 102 1.73 1.26 15.75
C ASP A 102 1.55 2.71 15.35
N LYS A 103 2.12 3.03 14.20
CA LYS A 103 1.85 4.30 13.52
C LYS A 103 0.66 4.11 12.60
N VAL A 104 -0.29 5.03 12.67
CA VAL A 104 -1.55 4.96 11.91
C VAL A 104 -1.75 6.22 11.10
N ASN A 105 -2.30 6.05 9.90
CA ASN A 105 -2.63 7.12 8.98
C ASN A 105 -4.02 7.67 9.27
N ASP A 106 -4.96 6.77 9.53
CA ASP A 106 -6.34 7.11 9.86
C ASP A 106 -6.88 6.18 10.95
N LEU A 107 -7.83 6.71 11.73
CA LEU A 107 -8.52 5.99 12.80
C LEU A 107 -10.01 6.32 12.78
N GLU A 108 -10.83 5.29 12.58
CA GLU A 108 -12.28 5.35 12.76
C GLU A 108 -12.70 4.56 14.00
N ILE A 109 -13.72 5.04 14.73
CA ILE A 109 -14.26 4.35 15.90
C ILE A 109 -15.76 4.18 15.72
N ILE A 110 -16.22 2.94 15.82
CA ILE A 110 -17.62 2.52 15.62
C ILE A 110 -18.09 1.79 16.88
N TYR A 111 -19.34 2.03 17.29
CA TYR A 111 -19.96 1.37 18.45
C TYR A 111 -21.02 0.38 17.97
N ASP A 112 -20.59 -0.80 17.54
CA ASP A 112 -21.44 -1.85 16.99
C ASP A 112 -21.05 -3.27 17.40
N ALA A 113 -19.96 -3.43 18.16
CA ALA A 113 -19.50 -4.75 18.59
C ALA A 113 -20.51 -5.37 19.55
N LYS A 114 -20.88 -6.62 19.30
CA LYS A 114 -21.90 -7.34 20.07
C LYS A 114 -21.35 -7.99 21.34
N ASP A 115 -20.17 -8.60 21.23
CA ASP A 115 -19.62 -9.47 22.25
C ASP A 115 -18.37 -8.87 22.89
N GLU A 116 -17.31 -8.62 22.10
CA GLU A 116 -16.05 -8.05 22.58
C GLU A 116 -15.51 -6.97 21.62
N PRO A 117 -14.79 -5.95 22.12
CA PRO A 117 -14.16 -4.95 21.27
C PRO A 117 -13.10 -5.56 20.35
N TYR A 118 -13.06 -5.13 19.10
CA TYR A 118 -12.06 -5.57 18.13
C TYR A 118 -11.64 -4.42 17.23
N MET A 119 -10.53 -4.59 16.53
CA MET A 119 -10.04 -3.65 15.55
C MET A 119 -9.85 -4.35 14.20
N GLU A 120 -10.24 -3.68 13.14
CA GLU A 120 -9.89 -4.01 11.77
C GLU A 120 -8.71 -3.13 11.36
N ILE A 121 -7.65 -3.77 10.86
CA ILE A 121 -6.43 -3.13 10.42
C ILE A 121 -6.30 -3.37 8.93
N GLU A 122 -6.35 -2.30 8.15
CA GLU A 122 -6.03 -2.30 6.72
C GLU A 122 -4.61 -1.75 6.52
N GLU A 123 -3.69 -2.62 6.10
CA GLU A 123 -2.31 -2.25 5.81
C GLU A 123 -2.06 -2.22 4.30
N GLY A 124 -1.74 -1.05 3.76
CA GLY A 124 -1.18 -0.89 2.43
C GLY A 124 0.32 -1.16 2.46
N LYS A 125 0.76 -2.29 1.89
CA LYS A 125 2.17 -2.70 1.83
C LYS A 125 2.75 -2.53 0.44
N SER A 126 4.01 -2.10 0.37
CA SER A 126 4.79 -2.19 -0.86
C SER A 126 5.07 -3.64 -1.22
N ILE A 127 5.47 -3.89 -2.47
CA ILE A 127 5.88 -5.22 -2.93
C ILE A 127 7.10 -5.79 -2.19
N ILE A 128 7.87 -4.95 -1.50
CA ILE A 128 8.98 -5.35 -0.61
C ILE A 128 8.54 -5.48 0.87
N ASN A 129 7.23 -5.58 1.11
CA ASN A 129 6.60 -5.79 2.41
C ASN A 129 6.86 -4.67 3.43
N GLN A 130 7.05 -3.43 2.96
CA GLN A 130 7.09 -2.25 3.82
C GLN A 130 5.69 -1.65 3.93
N THR A 131 5.23 -1.38 5.16
CA THR A 131 3.95 -0.68 5.39
C THR A 131 4.07 0.78 4.96
N ILE A 132 3.24 1.18 4.01
CA ILE A 132 3.12 2.55 3.48
C ILE A 132 1.95 3.26 4.14
N GLU A 133 0.85 2.53 4.34
CA GLU A 133 -0.40 3.04 4.87
C GLU A 133 -0.95 2.04 5.89
N LYS A 134 -1.48 2.54 7.01
CA LYS A 134 -2.15 1.76 8.03
C LYS A 134 -3.40 2.49 8.49
N ASN A 135 -4.56 2.00 8.07
CA ASN A 135 -5.87 2.50 8.47
C ASN A 135 -6.46 1.53 9.48
N VAL A 136 -7.05 2.09 10.53
CA VAL A 136 -7.60 1.30 11.63
C VAL A 136 -9.04 1.69 11.89
N THR A 137 -9.90 0.69 11.99
CA THR A 137 -11.28 0.85 12.45
C THR A 137 -11.45 0.08 13.75
N ILE A 138 -11.81 0.77 14.83
CA ILE A 138 -12.04 0.16 16.14
C ILE A 138 -13.54 -0.01 16.36
N HIS A 139 -13.97 -1.23 16.59
CA HIS A 139 -15.33 -1.61 16.92
C HIS A 139 -15.44 -1.83 18.43
N MET A 140 -16.10 -0.90 19.11
CA MET A 140 -16.35 -0.94 20.54
C MET A 140 -17.72 -1.54 20.84
N THR A 141 -17.85 -2.20 21.99
CA THR A 141 -19.15 -2.65 22.48
C THR A 141 -19.98 -1.45 22.89
N ILE A 142 -21.28 -1.48 22.57
CA ILE A 142 -22.21 -0.51 23.12
C ILE A 142 -22.39 -0.89 24.59
N GLU A 143 -21.77 -0.14 25.51
CA GLU A 143 -22.11 -0.30 26.92
C GLU A 143 -23.61 0.00 27.08
N GLY A 144 -24.36 -1.05 27.45
CA GLY A 144 -25.74 -0.90 27.86
C GLY A 144 -25.78 0.01 29.07
N ASN A 145 -26.36 1.19 28.91
CA ASN A 145 -27.04 1.88 30.00
C ASN A 145 -28.19 0.96 30.45
N GLU A 146 -27.92 0.00 31.33
CA GLU A 146 -28.92 -0.65 32.18
C GLU A 146 -28.77 -0.19 33.63
#